data_AF-A0A3D8P2Z6-F1
#
_entry.id   AF-A0A3D8P2Z6-F1
#
_cell.length_a   1.000
_cell.length_b   1.000
_cell.length_c   1.000
_cell.angle_alpha   90.00
_cell.angle_beta   90.00
_cell.angle_gamma   90.00
#
_symmetry.space_group_name_H-M   'P 1'
#
loop_
_entity.id
_entity.type
_entity.pdbx_description
1 polymer ?
#
loop_
_entity_poly.entity_id
_entity_poly.type
_entity_poly.pdbx_seq_one_letter_code
_entity_poly.pdbx_strand_id
1 'polypeptide(L)'
;MAVVVLKDGRRRLELTERDMEFLRVLAGVGVLSLEHVRKFYGDAQQYHLNRVKKLVKWRLVRRRQGCVWPTSRLLDLLECGEQVVLVPRKRRGASFGIADLYLALRCVPGVEVKLRRELGGVERKHLVAAVYAGGREYGVFLLEGKSQFAIGRVFDGLKETGASRAVVLCLKKEGMEEFSRLAEVFCRGLGLGELLLLPADRGPAVLAGMLSPGFEGLLEGVFPGIERVAPWSWRWNGREVAVLVANDLVSRWRLLEGGCAGKLLVCLSGQRRFFSVLFPGAEFAVLRDDFSGWAELPPGLGVVERSSSPPCREVVTGGQGALRPERQG
;
A
#
# COMPACT_ATOMS: atom_id res chain seq x y z
N MET A 1 12.59 21.87 11.06
CA MET A 1 11.10 21.86 11.08
C MET A 1 10.60 23.05 10.29
N ALA A 2 9.93 22.82 9.17
CA ALA A 2 9.39 23.90 8.35
C ALA A 2 7.97 24.25 8.83
N VAL A 3 7.78 25.47 9.34
CA VAL A 3 6.47 25.97 9.77
C VAL A 3 5.98 26.97 8.74
N VAL A 4 4.86 26.67 8.08
CA VAL A 4 4.21 27.63 7.18
C VAL A 4 3.34 28.55 8.02
N VAL A 5 3.62 29.85 7.97
CA VAL A 5 2.89 30.85 8.75
C VAL A 5 1.99 31.65 7.83
N LEU A 6 0.68 31.49 7.99
CA LEU A 6 -0.30 32.32 7.31
C LEU A 6 -0.59 33.57 8.14
N LYS A 7 -0.66 34.72 7.48
CA LYS A 7 -1.00 36.02 8.07
C LYS A 7 -2.26 36.58 7.40
N ASP A 8 -3.14 37.16 8.20
CA ASP A 8 -4.34 37.87 7.74
C ASP A 8 -4.61 39.03 8.71
N GLY A 9 -4.08 40.22 8.37
CA GLY A 9 -3.98 41.35 9.28
C GLY A 9 -3.18 41.01 10.54
N ARG A 10 -3.81 41.15 11.73
CA ARG A 10 -3.21 40.79 13.03
C ARG A 10 -3.32 39.30 13.37
N ARG A 11 -4.03 38.50 12.57
CA ARG A 11 -4.21 37.06 12.83
C ARG A 11 -3.04 36.29 12.25
N ARG A 12 -2.56 35.28 12.98
CA ARG A 12 -1.50 34.36 12.56
C ARG A 12 -1.97 32.92 12.73
N LEU A 13 -1.72 32.07 11.74
CA LEU A 13 -1.89 30.62 11.84
C LEU A 13 -0.60 29.94 11.44
N GLU A 14 -0.06 29.19 12.38
CA GLU A 14 1.09 28.33 12.14
C GLU A 14 0.57 26.95 11.73
N LEU A 15 0.92 26.54 10.51
CA LEU A 15 0.67 25.20 9.98
C LEU A 15 1.86 24.32 10.35
N THR A 16 1.56 23.24 11.06
CA THR A 16 2.51 22.18 11.40
C THR A 16 2.74 21.27 10.19
N GLU A 17 3.77 20.42 10.25
CA GLU A 17 4.00 19.41 9.21
C GLU A 17 2.79 18.48 9.03
N ARG A 18 2.14 18.07 10.13
CA ARG A 18 0.89 17.29 10.10
C ARG A 18 -0.26 18.02 9.41
N ASP A 19 -0.34 19.34 9.56
CA ASP A 19 -1.33 20.14 8.84
C ASP A 19 -1.04 20.17 7.35
N MET A 20 0.21 20.45 6.97
CA MET A 20 0.62 20.51 5.57
C MET A 20 0.38 19.18 4.88
N GLU A 21 0.68 18.08 5.54
CA GLU A 21 0.41 16.73 5.05
C GLU A 21 -1.10 16.48 4.87
N PHE A 22 -1.90 16.73 5.92
CA PHE A 22 -3.37 16.63 5.84
C PHE A 22 -3.93 17.45 4.67
N LEU A 23 -3.45 18.68 4.51
CA LEU A 23 -3.90 19.62 3.50
C LEU A 23 -3.51 19.18 2.08
N ARG A 24 -2.29 18.64 1.87
CA ARG A 24 -1.86 18.06 0.59
C ARG A 24 -2.70 16.86 0.19
N VAL A 25 -2.91 15.93 1.11
CA VAL A 25 -3.74 14.74 0.85
C VAL A 25 -5.18 15.16 0.56
N LEU A 26 -5.73 16.09 1.34
CA LEU A 26 -7.07 16.63 1.09
C LEU A 26 -7.17 17.30 -0.28
N ALA A 27 -6.14 18.03 -0.70
CA ALA A 27 -6.07 18.64 -2.01
C ALA A 27 -6.01 17.59 -3.12
N GLY A 28 -5.22 16.52 -2.98
CA GLY A 28 -5.13 15.45 -3.98
C GLY A 28 -6.38 14.56 -4.06
N VAL A 29 -6.98 14.22 -2.93
CA VAL A 29 -8.14 13.30 -2.83
C VAL A 29 -9.49 14.03 -3.02
N GLY A 30 -9.56 15.31 -2.65
CA GLY A 30 -10.74 16.17 -2.77
C GLY A 30 -11.76 16.09 -1.63
N VAL A 31 -11.78 15.02 -0.84
CA VAL A 31 -12.64 14.90 0.36
C VAL A 31 -12.09 13.87 1.35
N LEU A 32 -12.18 14.18 2.64
CA LEU A 32 -11.80 13.27 3.73
C LEU A 32 -12.93 13.14 4.76
N SER A 33 -13.12 11.95 5.33
CA SER A 33 -14.00 11.77 6.51
C SER A 33 -13.29 12.29 7.77
N LEU A 34 -14.04 12.58 8.83
CA LEU A 34 -13.44 12.96 10.11
C LEU A 34 -12.53 11.88 10.70
N GLU A 35 -12.77 10.60 10.39
CA GLU A 35 -11.90 9.50 10.81
C GLU A 35 -10.53 9.57 10.10
N HIS A 36 -10.51 9.87 8.79
CA HIS A 36 -9.25 10.14 8.09
C HIS A 36 -8.52 11.33 8.71
N VAL A 37 -9.25 12.42 9.02
CA VAL A 37 -8.64 13.59 9.67
C VAL A 37 -8.01 13.19 11.01
N ARG A 38 -8.68 12.37 11.81
CA ARG A 38 -8.14 11.87 13.08
C ARG A 38 -6.81 11.14 12.89
N LYS A 39 -6.65 10.33 11.83
CA LYS A 39 -5.38 9.61 11.52
C LYS A 39 -4.18 10.54 11.30
N PHE A 40 -4.36 11.79 10.87
CA PHE A 40 -3.25 12.76 10.74
C PHE A 40 -2.82 13.39 12.07
N TYR A 41 -3.77 13.55 13.00
CA TYR A 41 -3.54 14.31 14.24
C TYR A 41 -3.43 13.42 15.49
N GLY A 42 -3.73 12.12 15.38
CA GLY A 42 -3.68 11.15 16.46
C GLY A 42 -4.95 11.09 17.30
N ASP A 43 -4.90 10.27 18.36
CA ASP A 43 -6.06 9.92 19.20
C ASP A 43 -6.36 10.87 20.35
N ALA A 44 -5.64 12.00 20.45
CA ALA A 44 -5.95 13.03 21.43
C ALA A 44 -7.40 13.52 21.25
N GLN A 45 -8.23 13.33 22.28
CA GLN A 45 -9.65 13.64 22.23
C GLN A 45 -9.87 15.08 21.72
N GLN A 46 -10.62 15.20 20.64
CA GLN A 46 -11.02 16.47 19.99
C GLN A 46 -9.91 17.34 19.37
N TYR A 47 -8.62 16.99 19.47
CA TYR A 47 -7.55 17.82 18.89
C TYR A 47 -7.72 18.04 17.38
N HIS A 48 -7.99 16.96 16.64
CA HIS A 48 -8.28 17.01 15.20
C HIS A 48 -9.49 17.92 14.87
N LEU A 49 -10.54 17.90 15.71
CA LEU A 49 -11.73 18.75 15.50
C LEU A 49 -11.41 20.22 15.72
N ASN A 50 -10.65 20.55 16.76
CA ASN A 50 -10.21 21.90 17.05
C ASN A 50 -9.29 22.42 15.96
N ARG A 51 -8.42 21.56 15.42
CA ARG A 51 -7.55 21.91 14.30
C ARG A 51 -8.35 22.18 13.02
N VAL A 52 -9.30 21.33 12.66
CA VAL A 52 -10.22 21.59 11.53
C VAL A 52 -10.99 22.89 11.72
N LYS A 53 -11.50 23.19 12.93
CA LYS A 53 -12.18 24.47 13.20
C LYS A 53 -11.27 25.67 12.91
N LYS A 54 -9.97 25.61 13.26
CA LYS A 54 -8.99 26.65 12.92
C LYS A 54 -8.81 26.76 11.41
N LEU A 55 -8.61 25.65 10.70
CA LEU A 55 -8.45 25.63 9.24
C LEU A 55 -9.70 26.17 8.50
N VAL A 56 -10.91 25.91 9.02
CA VAL A 56 -12.17 26.49 8.51
C VAL A 56 -12.19 28.01 8.70
N LYS A 57 -11.79 28.53 9.88
CA LYS A 57 -11.71 29.98 10.12
C LYS A 57 -10.75 30.67 9.15
N TRP A 58 -9.69 29.99 8.76
CA TRP A 58 -8.73 30.45 7.77
C TRP A 58 -9.15 30.21 6.32
N ARG A 59 -10.35 29.66 6.11
CA ARG A 59 -10.93 29.34 4.80
C ARG A 59 -10.04 28.41 3.98
N LEU A 60 -9.24 27.55 4.61
CA LEU A 60 -8.46 26.51 3.92
C LEU A 60 -9.30 25.26 3.66
N VAL A 61 -10.27 24.98 4.53
CA VAL A 61 -11.15 23.82 4.38
C VAL A 61 -12.60 24.19 4.66
N ARG A 62 -13.52 23.37 4.15
CA ARG A 62 -14.95 23.39 4.51
C ARG A 62 -15.31 22.08 5.21
N ARG A 63 -16.13 22.14 6.25
CA ARG A 63 -16.65 20.97 6.96
C ARG A 63 -18.17 20.90 6.82
N ARG A 64 -18.70 19.75 6.39
CA ARG A 64 -20.14 19.48 6.24
C ARG A 64 -20.40 17.96 6.29
N GLN A 65 -21.52 17.52 6.86
CA GLN A 65 -21.92 16.10 6.84
C GLN A 65 -20.79 15.11 7.25
N GLY A 66 -20.06 15.42 8.34
CA GLY A 66 -18.98 14.55 8.81
C GLY A 66 -17.75 14.43 7.89
N CYS A 67 -17.62 15.29 6.89
CA CYS A 67 -16.51 15.30 5.94
C CYS A 67 -15.86 16.68 5.87
N VAL A 68 -14.65 16.71 5.33
CA VAL A 68 -13.84 17.91 5.10
C VAL A 68 -13.45 17.99 3.62
N TRP A 69 -13.57 19.17 3.02
CA TRP A 69 -13.22 19.47 1.62
C TRP A 69 -12.19 20.59 1.56
N PRO A 70 -11.33 20.61 0.52
CA PRO A 70 -10.47 21.74 0.26
C PRO A 70 -11.31 22.97 -0.14
N THR A 71 -10.75 24.17 0.02
CA THR A 71 -11.25 25.41 -0.60
C THR A 71 -10.33 25.83 -1.73
N SER A 72 -10.78 26.74 -2.60
CA SER A 72 -9.90 27.32 -3.63
C SER A 72 -8.66 27.93 -3.01
N ARG A 73 -8.80 28.67 -1.89
CA ARG A 73 -7.67 29.23 -1.14
C ARG A 73 -6.62 28.19 -0.73
N LEU A 74 -7.04 26.97 -0.38
CA LEU A 74 -6.09 25.91 -0.09
C LEU A 74 -5.39 25.41 -1.36
N LEU A 75 -6.12 25.25 -2.46
CA LEU A 75 -5.52 24.83 -3.73
C LEU A 75 -4.52 25.88 -4.24
N ASP A 76 -4.84 27.16 -4.08
CA ASP A 76 -3.93 28.28 -4.38
C ASP A 76 -2.70 28.25 -3.47
N LEU A 77 -2.88 28.03 -2.16
CA LEU A 77 -1.78 27.93 -1.19
C LEU A 77 -0.80 26.78 -1.53
N LEU A 78 -1.30 25.70 -2.12
CA LEU A 78 -0.49 24.54 -2.51
C LEU A 78 -0.06 24.58 -3.97
N GLU A 79 -0.33 25.67 -4.69
CA GLU A 79 -0.02 25.83 -6.12
C GLU A 79 -0.58 24.68 -7.00
N CYS A 80 -1.72 24.10 -6.59
CA CYS A 80 -2.34 22.94 -7.23
C CYS A 80 -3.39 23.29 -8.30
N GLY A 81 -3.56 24.57 -8.65
CA GLY A 81 -4.04 25.03 -9.96
C GLY A 81 -5.49 24.73 -10.43
N GLU A 82 -6.41 24.21 -9.61
CA GLU A 82 -7.78 23.87 -10.07
C GLU A 82 -8.91 24.35 -9.15
N GLN A 83 -10.13 24.41 -9.69
CA GLN A 83 -11.35 24.71 -8.95
C GLN A 83 -11.76 23.54 -8.03
N VAL A 84 -12.27 23.85 -6.84
CA VAL A 84 -12.82 22.82 -5.94
C VAL A 84 -14.13 22.27 -6.50
N VAL A 85 -14.11 21.06 -7.03
CA VAL A 85 -15.34 20.31 -7.33
C VAL A 85 -15.75 19.52 -6.08
N LEU A 86 -16.96 19.79 -5.57
CA LEU A 86 -17.51 19.01 -4.47
C LEU A 86 -17.75 17.56 -4.90
N VAL A 87 -17.06 16.62 -4.26
CA VAL A 87 -17.24 15.18 -4.51
C VAL A 87 -18.66 14.75 -4.07
N PRO A 88 -19.51 14.28 -5.00
CA PRO A 88 -20.86 13.82 -4.67
C PRO A 88 -20.85 12.66 -3.67
N ARG A 89 -21.89 12.53 -2.84
CA ARG A 89 -21.98 11.47 -1.81
C ARG A 89 -21.67 10.08 -2.35
N LYS A 90 -22.19 9.73 -3.53
CA LYS A 90 -21.97 8.44 -4.21
C LYS A 90 -20.51 8.15 -4.58
N ARG A 91 -19.67 9.18 -4.70
CA ARG A 91 -18.24 9.08 -5.04
C ARG A 91 -17.32 9.28 -3.83
N ARG A 92 -17.85 9.50 -2.62
CA ARG A 92 -16.99 9.71 -1.44
C ARG A 92 -16.23 8.43 -1.06
N GLY A 93 -16.85 7.26 -1.23
CA GLY A 93 -16.18 5.98 -0.97
C GLY A 93 -14.92 5.78 -1.82
N ALA A 94 -14.97 6.21 -3.09
CA ALA A 94 -13.81 6.26 -3.99
C ALA A 94 -12.65 7.07 -3.39
N SER A 95 -12.94 8.33 -3.02
CA SER A 95 -11.97 9.23 -2.40
C SER A 95 -11.42 8.66 -1.08
N PHE A 96 -12.26 8.05 -0.25
CA PHE A 96 -11.83 7.45 1.01
C PHE A 96 -10.87 6.29 0.80
N GLY A 97 -11.13 5.39 -0.15
CA GLY A 97 -10.18 4.31 -0.47
C GLY A 97 -8.80 4.84 -0.92
N ILE A 98 -8.75 5.96 -1.66
CA ILE A 98 -7.48 6.59 -2.04
C ILE A 98 -6.78 7.21 -0.83
N ALA A 99 -7.53 7.83 0.08
CA ALA A 99 -6.97 8.38 1.31
C ALA A 99 -6.43 7.27 2.24
N ASP A 100 -7.15 6.16 2.38
CA ASP A 100 -6.72 5.00 3.14
C ASP A 100 -5.45 4.39 2.52
N LEU A 101 -5.34 4.31 1.20
CA LEU A 101 -4.11 3.93 0.49
C LEU A 101 -2.93 4.81 0.88
N TYR A 102 -3.08 6.14 0.75
CA TYR A 102 -2.02 7.07 1.10
C TYR A 102 -1.59 6.91 2.55
N LEU A 103 -2.56 6.86 3.47
CA LEU A 103 -2.30 6.75 4.91
C LEU A 103 -1.68 5.41 5.30
N ALA A 104 -2.04 4.31 4.63
CA ALA A 104 -1.46 3.00 4.88
C ALA A 104 0.00 2.94 4.39
N LEU A 105 0.28 3.49 3.22
CA LEU A 105 1.60 3.39 2.58
C LEU A 105 2.61 4.42 3.05
N ARG A 106 2.21 5.62 3.49
CA ARG A 106 3.14 6.65 3.98
C ARG A 106 3.97 6.19 5.19
N CYS A 107 3.46 5.22 5.94
CA CYS A 107 4.11 4.68 7.12
C CYS A 107 5.13 3.59 6.77
N VAL A 108 5.17 3.16 5.51
CA VAL A 108 6.09 2.13 5.03
C VAL A 108 7.38 2.80 4.56
N PRO A 109 8.54 2.51 5.19
CA PRO A 109 9.81 3.09 4.77
C PRO A 109 10.13 2.78 3.30
N GLY A 110 10.60 3.79 2.55
CA GLY A 110 10.98 3.63 1.15
C GLY A 110 9.80 3.55 0.17
N VAL A 111 8.57 3.82 0.63
CA VAL A 111 7.38 3.93 -0.24
C VAL A 111 6.99 5.39 -0.43
N GLU A 112 6.87 5.79 -1.69
CA GLU A 112 6.36 7.12 -2.09
C GLU A 112 5.00 6.97 -2.76
N VAL A 113 4.05 7.85 -2.42
CA VAL A 113 2.73 7.90 -3.05
C VAL A 113 2.53 9.27 -3.65
N LYS A 114 2.31 9.33 -4.96
CA LYS A 114 1.95 10.55 -5.69
C LYS A 114 0.48 10.49 -6.09
N LEU A 115 -0.31 11.46 -5.65
CA LEU A 115 -1.71 11.54 -6.03
C LEU A 115 -1.84 12.08 -7.46
N ARG A 116 -2.93 11.74 -8.16
CA ARG A 116 -3.15 12.13 -9.56
C ARG A 116 -2.83 13.61 -9.87
N ARG A 117 -3.18 14.52 -8.96
CA ARG A 117 -2.95 15.97 -9.13
C ARG A 117 -1.47 16.35 -9.21
N GLU A 118 -0.61 15.56 -8.59
CA GLU A 118 0.85 15.77 -8.59
C GLU A 118 1.51 15.15 -9.84
N LEU A 119 0.77 14.32 -10.60
CA LEU A 119 1.34 13.54 -11.70
C LEU A 119 1.43 14.29 -13.04
N GLY A 120 0.89 15.53 -13.16
CA GLY A 120 1.06 16.43 -14.32
C GLY A 120 0.71 15.87 -15.71
N GLY A 121 -0.25 16.44 -16.43
CA GLY A 121 -0.45 16.10 -17.86
C GLY A 121 -1.10 14.75 -18.13
N VAL A 122 -1.75 14.15 -17.13
CA VAL A 122 -2.44 12.86 -17.27
C VAL A 122 -3.96 13.09 -17.25
N GLU A 123 -4.56 13.27 -18.43
CA GLU A 123 -6.02 13.22 -18.65
C GLU A 123 -6.64 11.84 -18.36
N ARG A 124 -5.87 10.89 -17.80
CA ARG A 124 -6.31 9.51 -17.60
C ARG A 124 -7.34 9.43 -16.48
N LYS A 125 -8.61 9.32 -16.86
CA LYS A 125 -9.79 9.45 -15.97
C LYS A 125 -9.82 8.43 -14.81
N HIS A 126 -9.04 7.35 -14.88
CA HIS A 126 -9.11 6.22 -13.95
C HIS A 126 -7.85 5.99 -13.10
N LEU A 127 -6.71 6.59 -13.47
CA LEU A 127 -5.52 6.60 -12.61
C LEU A 127 -5.78 7.56 -11.45
N VAL A 128 -5.66 7.07 -10.21
CA VAL A 128 -5.93 7.86 -9.00
C VAL A 128 -4.67 8.20 -8.22
N ALA A 129 -3.64 7.37 -8.33
CA ALA A 129 -2.33 7.58 -7.72
C ALA A 129 -1.25 6.76 -8.44
N ALA A 130 0.00 7.09 -8.18
CA ALA A 130 1.16 6.23 -8.44
C ALA A 130 1.84 5.90 -7.11
N VAL A 131 2.30 4.65 -6.96
CA VAL A 131 3.03 4.18 -5.77
C VAL A 131 4.40 3.70 -6.20
N TYR A 132 5.45 4.21 -5.57
CA TYR A 132 6.84 3.82 -5.81
C TYR A 132 7.39 3.10 -4.58
N ALA A 133 7.86 1.87 -4.74
CA ALA A 133 8.38 1.05 -3.65
C ALA A 133 9.48 0.12 -4.15
N GLY A 134 10.67 0.15 -3.54
CA GLY A 134 11.77 -0.79 -3.87
C GLY A 134 12.13 -0.83 -5.37
N GLY A 135 12.15 0.32 -6.03
CA GLY A 135 12.42 0.43 -7.47
C GLY A 135 11.25 0.03 -8.38
N ARG A 136 10.05 -0.20 -7.83
CA ARG A 136 8.84 -0.55 -8.59
C ARG A 136 7.85 0.60 -8.54
N GLU A 137 7.27 0.91 -9.70
CA GLU A 137 6.16 1.84 -9.82
C GLU A 137 4.86 1.07 -10.11
N TYR A 138 3.82 1.34 -9.33
CA TYR A 138 2.46 0.82 -9.52
C TYR A 138 1.51 1.96 -9.90
N GLY A 139 0.84 1.81 -11.04
CA GLY A 139 -0.31 2.63 -11.36
C GLY A 139 -1.52 2.18 -10.55
N VAL A 140 -2.13 3.09 -9.79
CA VAL A 140 -3.30 2.76 -8.97
C VAL A 140 -4.57 3.22 -9.66
N PHE A 141 -5.48 2.28 -9.87
CA PHE A 141 -6.76 2.48 -10.53
C PHE A 141 -7.89 2.15 -9.57
N LEU A 142 -9.03 2.81 -9.79
CA LEU A 142 -10.23 2.56 -9.00
C LEU A 142 -11.36 2.03 -9.89
N LEU A 143 -11.92 0.89 -9.47
CA LEU A 143 -13.10 0.28 -10.08
C LEU A 143 -14.36 0.59 -9.23
N GLU A 144 -15.17 1.55 -9.69
CA GLU A 144 -16.37 1.98 -8.98
C GLU A 144 -17.61 1.10 -9.21
N GLY A 145 -17.63 0.28 -10.26
CA GLY A 145 -18.82 -0.45 -10.71
C GLY A 145 -18.50 -1.81 -11.30
N LYS A 146 -19.55 -2.62 -11.51
CA LYS A 146 -19.47 -3.99 -12.02
C LYS A 146 -19.76 -4.14 -13.52
N SER A 147 -20.10 -3.05 -14.21
CA SER A 147 -20.42 -3.12 -15.64
C SER A 147 -19.15 -3.35 -16.45
N GLN A 148 -19.29 -4.08 -17.55
CA GLN A 148 -18.19 -4.26 -18.52
C GLN A 148 -17.65 -2.92 -19.02
N PHE A 149 -18.51 -1.90 -19.14
CA PHE A 149 -18.07 -0.54 -19.46
C PHE A 149 -17.17 0.08 -18.38
N ALA A 150 -17.50 -0.11 -17.09
CA ALA A 150 -16.66 0.40 -16.00
C ALA A 150 -15.30 -0.31 -15.96
N ILE A 151 -15.29 -1.60 -16.22
CA ILE A 151 -14.09 -2.44 -16.27
C ILE A 151 -13.25 -2.11 -17.50
N GLY A 152 -13.87 -1.99 -18.68
CA GLY A 152 -13.23 -1.60 -19.94
C GLY A 152 -12.46 -0.30 -19.80
N ARG A 153 -13.05 0.70 -19.13
CA ARG A 153 -12.36 1.96 -18.83
C ARG A 153 -11.13 1.84 -17.94
N VAL A 154 -11.09 0.86 -17.03
CA VAL A 154 -9.88 0.57 -16.24
C VAL A 154 -8.83 -0.07 -17.13
N PHE A 155 -9.21 -1.00 -18.02
CA PHE A 155 -8.28 -1.59 -19.00
C PHE A 155 -7.73 -0.56 -19.99
N ASP A 156 -8.57 0.36 -20.47
CA ASP A 156 -8.14 1.46 -21.34
C ASP A 156 -7.15 2.35 -20.59
N GLY A 157 -7.45 2.70 -19.34
CA GLY A 157 -6.52 3.43 -18.48
C GLY A 157 -5.18 2.70 -18.30
N LEU A 158 -5.19 1.38 -18.10
CA LEU A 158 -3.97 0.57 -18.01
C LEU A 158 -3.15 0.67 -19.30
N LYS A 159 -3.78 0.50 -20.47
CA LYS A 159 -3.14 0.63 -21.78
C LYS A 159 -2.55 2.03 -21.99
N GLU A 160 -3.34 3.07 -21.75
CA GLU A 160 -2.94 4.47 -21.92
C GLU A 160 -1.79 4.86 -20.98
N THR A 161 -1.74 4.29 -19.77
CA THR A 161 -0.62 4.53 -18.86
C THR A 161 0.68 3.89 -19.29
N GLY A 162 0.62 2.77 -20.03
CA GLY A 162 1.79 1.93 -20.27
C GLY A 162 2.40 1.38 -18.96
N ALA A 163 1.65 1.38 -17.86
CA ALA A 163 2.15 0.91 -16.58
C ALA A 163 2.44 -0.58 -16.67
N SER A 164 3.67 -0.99 -16.35
CA SER A 164 4.05 -2.41 -16.32
C SER A 164 3.49 -3.14 -15.09
N ARG A 165 3.02 -2.40 -14.08
CA ARG A 165 2.43 -2.91 -12.85
C ARG A 165 1.26 -2.04 -12.42
N ALA A 166 0.22 -2.66 -11.90
CA ALA A 166 -0.94 -1.91 -11.45
C ALA A 166 -1.61 -2.50 -10.21
N VAL A 167 -2.28 -1.62 -9.48
CA VAL A 167 -3.19 -1.94 -8.39
C VAL A 167 -4.58 -1.48 -8.80
N VAL A 168 -5.56 -2.38 -8.81
CA VAL A 168 -6.96 -2.05 -9.04
C VAL A 168 -7.70 -2.18 -7.71
N LEU A 169 -8.11 -1.05 -7.16
CA LEU A 169 -8.93 -0.97 -5.96
C LEU A 169 -10.41 -1.09 -6.35
N CYS A 170 -11.11 -2.12 -5.88
CA CYS A 170 -12.51 -2.38 -6.19
C CYS A 170 -13.43 -1.91 -5.06
N LEU A 171 -14.37 -1.01 -5.36
CA LEU A 171 -15.36 -0.56 -4.36
C LEU A 171 -16.43 -1.60 -4.05
N LYS A 172 -16.64 -2.57 -4.94
CA LYS A 172 -17.71 -3.56 -4.84
C LYS A 172 -17.19 -4.95 -5.15
N LYS A 173 -17.64 -5.93 -4.37
CA LYS A 173 -17.26 -7.34 -4.54
C LYS A 173 -17.64 -7.88 -5.92
N GLU A 174 -18.84 -7.56 -6.40
CA GLU A 174 -19.31 -8.03 -7.71
C GLU A 174 -18.46 -7.44 -8.86
N GLY A 175 -17.95 -6.22 -8.68
CA GLY A 175 -17.05 -5.62 -9.65
C GLY A 175 -15.67 -6.30 -9.64
N MET A 176 -15.18 -6.69 -8.47
CA MET A 176 -13.94 -7.45 -8.33
C MET A 176 -14.04 -8.83 -9.00
N GLU A 177 -15.13 -9.55 -8.78
CA GLU A 177 -15.38 -10.87 -9.40
C GLU A 177 -15.43 -10.77 -10.93
N GLU A 178 -16.21 -9.84 -11.47
CA GLU A 178 -16.33 -9.63 -12.92
C GLU A 178 -15.02 -9.14 -13.54
N PHE A 179 -14.28 -8.25 -12.85
CA PHE A 179 -12.96 -7.82 -13.30
C PHE A 179 -11.99 -9.00 -13.35
N SER A 180 -11.96 -9.85 -12.32
CA SER A 180 -11.11 -11.04 -12.31
C SER A 180 -11.40 -11.97 -13.49
N ARG A 181 -12.69 -12.19 -13.80
CA ARG A 181 -13.13 -13.04 -14.92
C ARG A 181 -12.67 -12.50 -16.28
N LEU A 182 -12.79 -11.18 -16.49
CA LEU A 182 -12.42 -10.54 -17.74
C LEU A 182 -10.90 -10.37 -17.89
N ALA A 183 -10.21 -10.12 -16.79
CA ALA A 183 -8.76 -9.93 -16.76
C ALA A 183 -8.00 -11.16 -17.26
N GLU A 184 -8.51 -12.38 -17.10
CA GLU A 184 -7.87 -13.61 -17.62
C GLU A 184 -7.67 -13.56 -19.15
N VAL A 185 -8.62 -12.95 -19.87
CA VAL A 185 -8.55 -12.76 -21.33
C VAL A 185 -7.70 -11.54 -21.67
N PHE A 186 -7.89 -10.44 -20.94
CA PHE A 186 -7.27 -9.16 -21.26
C PHE A 186 -5.78 -9.07 -20.87
N CYS A 187 -5.34 -9.69 -19.77
CA CYS A 187 -3.97 -9.56 -19.26
C CYS A 187 -2.92 -10.08 -20.24
N ARG A 188 -3.26 -11.09 -21.06
CA ARG A 188 -2.35 -11.65 -22.07
C ARG A 188 -1.87 -10.60 -23.08
N GLY A 189 -2.74 -9.64 -23.41
CA GLY A 189 -2.44 -8.60 -24.40
C GLY A 189 -1.85 -7.31 -23.83
N LEU A 190 -1.77 -7.16 -22.50
CA LEU A 190 -1.32 -5.92 -21.86
C LEU A 190 0.18 -5.94 -21.48
N GLY A 191 0.83 -7.10 -21.49
CA GLY A 191 2.24 -7.22 -21.11
C GLY A 191 2.52 -6.82 -19.66
N LEU A 192 1.51 -6.88 -18.77
CA LEU A 192 1.66 -6.53 -17.36
C LEU A 192 2.55 -7.55 -16.64
N GLY A 193 3.51 -7.04 -15.88
CA GLY A 193 4.31 -7.85 -14.96
C GLY A 193 3.56 -8.22 -13.69
N GLU A 194 2.67 -7.33 -13.20
CA GLU A 194 1.88 -7.50 -11.99
C GLU A 194 0.53 -6.76 -12.10
N LEU A 195 -0.56 -7.40 -11.67
CA LEU A 195 -1.89 -6.78 -11.60
C LEU A 195 -2.58 -7.17 -10.30
N LEU A 196 -2.43 -6.33 -9.28
CA LEU A 196 -2.97 -6.56 -7.94
C LEU A 196 -4.44 -6.16 -7.93
N LEU A 197 -5.33 -7.11 -7.69
CA LEU A 197 -6.76 -6.86 -7.60
C LEU A 197 -7.20 -6.88 -6.13
N LEU A 198 -7.47 -5.71 -5.57
CA LEU A 198 -7.70 -5.53 -4.15
C LEU A 198 -9.05 -4.83 -3.89
N PRO A 199 -9.81 -5.21 -2.86
CA PRO A 199 -10.98 -4.45 -2.45
C PRO A 199 -10.56 -3.13 -1.79
N ALA A 200 -11.26 -2.04 -2.04
CA ALA A 200 -10.80 -0.69 -1.69
C ALA A 200 -10.79 -0.40 -0.18
N ASP A 201 -11.58 -1.13 0.61
CA ASP A 201 -11.74 -0.97 2.06
C ASP A 201 -10.60 -1.61 2.87
N ARG A 202 -10.05 -2.74 2.41
CA ARG A 202 -8.93 -3.44 3.08
C ARG A 202 -7.66 -3.55 2.23
N GLY A 203 -7.76 -3.37 0.93
CA GLY A 203 -6.67 -3.43 -0.04
C GLY A 203 -5.48 -2.53 0.29
N PRO A 204 -5.70 -1.26 0.67
CA PRO A 204 -4.65 -0.41 1.22
C PRO A 204 -3.78 -1.06 2.30
N ALA A 205 -4.41 -1.68 3.30
CA ALA A 205 -3.71 -2.33 4.40
C ALA A 205 -2.97 -3.59 3.93
N VAL A 206 -3.58 -4.37 3.04
CA VAL A 206 -2.93 -5.55 2.42
C VAL A 206 -1.67 -5.15 1.65
N LEU A 207 -1.76 -4.09 0.84
CA LEU A 207 -0.63 -3.58 0.07
C LEU A 207 0.47 -3.05 0.98
N ALA A 208 0.12 -2.31 2.04
CA ALA A 208 1.09 -1.82 3.01
C ALA A 208 1.79 -2.95 3.77
N GLY A 209 1.04 -3.97 4.20
CA GLY A 209 1.60 -5.16 4.85
C GLY A 209 2.57 -5.90 3.93
N MET A 210 2.17 -6.15 2.69
CA MET A 210 3.00 -6.83 1.68
C MET A 210 4.27 -6.06 1.31
N LEU A 211 4.20 -4.72 1.22
CA LEU A 211 5.35 -3.87 0.91
C LEU A 211 6.21 -3.55 2.14
N SER A 212 5.80 -3.99 3.34
CA SER A 212 6.56 -3.72 4.55
C SER A 212 7.86 -4.53 4.60
N PRO A 213 8.94 -4.00 5.20
CA PRO A 213 10.18 -4.76 5.39
C PRO A 213 9.99 -6.06 6.21
N GLY A 214 8.98 -6.09 7.08
CA GLY A 214 8.66 -7.28 7.89
C GLY A 214 8.09 -8.44 7.09
N PHE A 215 7.57 -8.20 5.88
CA PHE A 215 6.94 -9.25 5.08
C PHE A 215 7.92 -10.34 4.64
N GLU A 216 9.10 -9.96 4.15
CA GLU A 216 10.13 -10.93 3.77
C GLU A 216 10.64 -11.70 5.00
N GLY A 217 10.76 -11.03 6.15
CA GLY A 217 11.10 -11.69 7.41
C GLY A 217 10.07 -12.74 7.86
N LEU A 218 8.77 -12.49 7.64
CA LEU A 218 7.72 -13.49 7.89
C LEU A 218 7.90 -14.72 7.01
N LEU A 219 8.20 -14.53 5.72
CA LEU A 219 8.45 -15.63 4.79
C LEU A 219 9.72 -16.40 5.18
N GLU A 220 10.83 -15.72 5.43
CA GLU A 220 12.09 -16.36 5.85
C GLU A 220 11.97 -17.14 7.16
N GLY A 221 11.08 -16.73 8.07
CA GLY A 221 10.85 -17.42 9.34
C GLY A 221 10.23 -18.81 9.20
N VAL A 222 9.50 -19.06 8.12
CA VAL A 222 8.88 -20.37 7.81
C VAL A 222 9.60 -21.09 6.66
N PHE A 223 10.19 -20.32 5.75
CA PHE A 223 10.94 -20.81 4.59
C PHE A 223 12.39 -20.31 4.65
N PRO A 224 13.25 -20.86 5.53
CA PRO A 224 14.65 -20.46 5.60
C PRO A 224 15.35 -20.68 4.25
N GLY A 225 16.08 -19.66 3.77
CA GLY A 225 16.79 -19.72 2.48
C GLY A 225 15.87 -19.64 1.26
N ILE A 226 14.64 -19.16 1.41
CA ILE A 226 13.75 -18.92 0.28
C ILE A 226 14.31 -17.88 -0.69
N GLU A 227 14.33 -18.19 -1.98
CA GLU A 227 14.89 -17.32 -3.01
C GLU A 227 13.80 -16.80 -3.94
N ARG A 228 13.79 -15.49 -4.20
CA ARG A 228 12.83 -14.91 -5.12
C ARG A 228 13.23 -15.18 -6.57
N VAL A 229 12.36 -15.83 -7.34
CA VAL A 229 12.61 -16.15 -8.76
C VAL A 229 11.83 -15.26 -9.72
N ALA A 230 10.72 -14.69 -9.28
CA ALA A 230 9.93 -13.72 -10.03
C ALA A 230 9.15 -12.79 -9.08
N PRO A 231 8.45 -11.75 -9.58
CA PRO A 231 7.48 -11.05 -8.76
C PRO A 231 6.46 -12.03 -8.19
N TRP A 232 6.37 -12.06 -6.87
CA TRP A 232 5.43 -12.88 -6.12
C TRP A 232 5.57 -14.41 -6.33
N SER A 233 6.71 -14.87 -6.83
CA SER A 233 7.08 -16.29 -6.87
C SER A 233 8.51 -16.50 -6.35
N TRP A 234 8.67 -17.52 -5.52
CA TRP A 234 9.90 -17.91 -4.85
C TRP A 234 10.15 -19.40 -5.04
N ARG A 235 11.39 -19.80 -4.79
CA ARG A 235 11.82 -21.18 -4.74
C ARG A 235 12.34 -21.50 -3.34
N TRP A 236 11.91 -22.62 -2.80
CA TRP A 236 12.36 -23.13 -1.52
C TRP A 236 12.42 -24.66 -1.56
N ASN A 237 13.58 -25.25 -1.25
CA ASN A 237 13.82 -26.70 -1.31
C ASN A 237 13.37 -27.35 -2.63
N GLY A 238 13.67 -26.70 -3.76
CA GLY A 238 13.26 -27.17 -5.09
C GLY A 238 11.77 -26.99 -5.42
N ARG A 239 10.97 -26.48 -4.48
CA ARG A 239 9.53 -26.27 -4.60
C ARG A 239 9.21 -24.80 -4.93
N GLU A 240 8.17 -24.56 -5.71
CA GLU A 240 7.66 -23.22 -5.96
C GLU A 240 6.75 -22.77 -4.81
N VAL A 241 7.03 -21.57 -4.30
CA VAL A 241 6.22 -20.85 -3.31
C VAL A 241 5.66 -19.61 -3.98
N ALA A 242 4.35 -19.57 -4.24
CA ALA A 242 3.69 -18.41 -4.85
C ALA A 242 2.93 -17.60 -3.79
N VAL A 243 3.20 -16.31 -3.69
CA VAL A 243 2.54 -15.42 -2.73
C VAL A 243 1.38 -14.70 -3.41
N LEU A 244 0.17 -15.02 -2.99
CA LEU A 244 -1.07 -14.48 -3.52
C LEU A 244 -1.78 -13.52 -2.54
N VAL A 245 -1.08 -13.02 -1.51
CA VAL A 245 -1.66 -12.12 -0.49
C VAL A 245 -2.31 -10.88 -1.10
N ALA A 246 -1.72 -10.30 -2.14
CA ALA A 246 -2.28 -9.14 -2.85
C ALA A 246 -3.16 -9.51 -4.06
N ASN A 247 -3.52 -10.79 -4.20
CA ASN A 247 -4.37 -11.31 -5.28
C ASN A 247 -3.89 -10.84 -6.67
N ASP A 248 -2.61 -11.08 -6.96
CA ASP A 248 -2.01 -10.78 -8.26
C ASP A 248 -2.61 -11.68 -9.35
N LEU A 249 -3.32 -11.06 -10.29
CA LEU A 249 -3.99 -11.78 -11.38
C LEU A 249 -2.99 -12.38 -12.38
N VAL A 250 -1.83 -11.75 -12.56
CA VAL A 250 -0.79 -12.25 -13.46
C VAL A 250 -0.21 -13.56 -12.91
N SER A 251 0.16 -13.58 -11.63
CA SER A 251 0.64 -14.80 -10.96
C SER A 251 -0.43 -15.89 -10.91
N ARG A 252 -1.70 -15.55 -10.64
CA ARG A 252 -2.81 -16.51 -10.69
C ARG A 252 -2.94 -17.18 -12.05
N TRP A 253 -2.88 -16.40 -13.13
CA TRP A 253 -2.98 -16.95 -14.48
C TRP A 253 -1.81 -17.89 -14.79
N ARG A 254 -0.57 -17.52 -14.43
CA ARG A 254 0.61 -18.40 -14.59
C ARG A 254 0.46 -19.71 -13.82
N LEU A 255 -0.09 -19.68 -12.61
CA LEU A 255 -0.37 -20.88 -11.82
C LEU A 255 -1.44 -21.77 -12.46
N LEU A 256 -2.48 -21.18 -13.06
CA LEU A 256 -3.51 -21.92 -13.77
C LEU A 256 -2.96 -22.61 -15.02
N GLU A 257 -2.07 -21.95 -15.78
CA GLU A 257 -1.46 -22.54 -16.98
C GLU A 257 -0.38 -23.57 -16.67
N GLY A 258 0.50 -23.29 -15.71
CA GLY A 258 1.64 -24.13 -15.37
C GLY A 258 1.31 -25.27 -14.39
N GLY A 259 0.05 -25.42 -13.99
CA GLY A 259 -0.38 -26.35 -12.95
C GLY A 259 -0.05 -25.89 -11.53
N CYS A 260 -0.83 -26.38 -10.56
CA CYS A 260 -0.70 -26.04 -9.14
C CYS A 260 -0.36 -27.22 -8.24
N ALA A 261 -0.35 -28.45 -8.76
CA ALA A 261 -0.06 -29.66 -8.01
C ALA A 261 1.37 -29.60 -7.43
N GLY A 262 1.48 -29.80 -6.13
CA GLY A 262 2.77 -29.79 -5.44
C GLY A 262 3.40 -28.40 -5.30
N LYS A 263 2.68 -27.31 -5.57
CA LYS A 263 3.10 -25.94 -5.25
C LYS A 263 2.58 -25.51 -3.89
N LEU A 264 3.29 -24.61 -3.24
CA LEU A 264 2.88 -24.00 -1.99
C LEU A 264 2.38 -22.57 -2.25
N LEU A 265 1.17 -22.27 -1.79
CA LEU A 265 0.56 -20.96 -1.94
C LEU A 265 0.54 -20.24 -0.59
N VAL A 266 1.06 -19.02 -0.57
CA VAL A 266 0.96 -18.11 0.57
C VAL A 266 -0.20 -17.15 0.34
N CYS A 267 -1.20 -17.17 1.21
CA CYS A 267 -2.35 -16.26 1.11
C CYS A 267 -2.80 -15.77 2.48
N LEU A 268 -3.68 -14.76 2.49
CA LEU A 268 -4.33 -14.32 3.73
C LEU A 268 -5.44 -15.29 4.14
N SER A 269 -5.75 -15.32 5.44
CA SER A 269 -6.79 -16.18 6.01
C SER A 269 -8.16 -15.96 5.38
N GLY A 270 -8.53 -14.71 5.12
CA GLY A 270 -9.75 -14.36 4.39
C GLY A 270 -9.78 -14.79 2.93
N GLN A 271 -8.65 -15.22 2.35
CA GLN A 271 -8.54 -15.67 0.95
C GLN A 271 -8.47 -17.20 0.80
N ARG A 272 -8.18 -17.92 1.89
CA ARG A 272 -7.91 -19.36 1.90
C ARG A 272 -8.97 -20.18 1.16
N ARG A 273 -10.25 -19.95 1.47
CA ARG A 273 -11.38 -20.66 0.85
C ARG A 273 -11.48 -20.40 -0.65
N PHE A 274 -11.23 -19.16 -1.08
CA PHE A 274 -11.30 -18.81 -2.49
C PHE A 274 -10.18 -19.51 -3.26
N PHE A 275 -8.94 -19.44 -2.78
CA PHE A 275 -7.81 -20.04 -3.49
C PHE A 275 -7.81 -21.56 -3.43
N SER A 276 -8.37 -22.21 -2.40
CA SER A 276 -8.52 -23.66 -2.39
C SER A 276 -9.44 -24.19 -3.47
N VAL A 277 -10.48 -23.42 -3.83
CA VAL A 277 -11.39 -23.78 -4.92
C VAL A 277 -10.70 -23.54 -6.26
N LEU A 278 -9.94 -22.45 -6.37
CA LEU A 278 -9.26 -22.08 -7.62
C LEU A 278 -8.06 -22.98 -7.95
N PHE A 279 -7.36 -23.48 -6.93
CA PHE A 279 -6.14 -24.29 -7.07
C PHE A 279 -6.28 -25.62 -6.30
N PRO A 280 -7.12 -26.55 -6.78
CA PRO A 280 -7.29 -27.84 -6.14
C PRO A 280 -5.97 -28.64 -6.22
N GLY A 281 -5.43 -29.03 -5.07
CA GLY A 281 -4.17 -29.79 -4.98
C GLY A 281 -2.92 -28.96 -4.64
N ALA A 282 -3.07 -27.65 -4.45
CA ALA A 282 -2.03 -26.83 -3.84
C ALA A 282 -1.99 -26.98 -2.31
N GLU A 283 -0.80 -26.85 -1.73
CA GLU A 283 -0.63 -26.69 -0.27
C GLU A 283 -0.68 -25.21 0.10
N PHE A 284 -1.11 -24.90 1.33
CA PHE A 284 -1.36 -23.53 1.75
C PHE A 284 -0.60 -23.19 3.04
N ALA A 285 0.19 -22.14 2.99
CA ALA A 285 0.67 -21.44 4.17
C ALA A 285 -0.13 -20.14 4.31
N VAL A 286 -0.93 -20.04 5.36
CA VAL A 286 -1.93 -18.98 5.51
C VAL A 286 -1.46 -17.98 6.53
N LEU A 287 -1.35 -16.73 6.11
CA LEU A 287 -1.07 -15.59 6.98
C LEU A 287 -2.37 -15.04 7.58
N ARG A 288 -2.28 -14.49 8.78
CA ARG A 288 -3.37 -13.70 9.36
C ARG A 288 -3.58 -12.44 8.52
N ASP A 289 -4.83 -11.97 8.45
CA ASP A 289 -5.21 -10.81 7.60
C ASP A 289 -4.52 -9.50 8.01
N ASP A 290 -4.03 -9.42 9.25
CA ASP A 290 -3.28 -8.29 9.81
C ASP A 290 -1.76 -8.43 9.71
N PHE A 291 -1.25 -9.49 9.06
CA PHE A 291 0.17 -9.81 8.94
C PHE A 291 0.88 -10.01 10.29
N SER A 292 0.15 -10.27 11.39
CA SER A 292 0.75 -10.51 12.72
C SER A 292 1.45 -11.86 12.85
N GLY A 293 1.29 -12.75 11.87
CA GLY A 293 1.91 -14.07 11.82
C GLY A 293 1.11 -15.06 10.98
N TRP A 294 1.35 -16.34 11.23
CA TRP A 294 0.73 -17.45 10.50
C TRP A 294 -0.55 -17.92 11.21
N ALA A 295 -1.56 -18.25 10.40
CA ALA A 295 -2.84 -18.82 10.84
C ALA A 295 -2.88 -20.35 10.60
N GLU A 296 -2.28 -20.81 9.51
CA GLU A 296 -2.21 -22.22 9.12
C GLU A 296 -0.88 -22.44 8.40
N LEU A 297 -0.21 -23.56 8.67
CA LEU A 297 0.96 -24.00 7.93
C LEU A 297 0.74 -25.45 7.45
N PRO A 298 1.28 -25.83 6.30
CA PRO A 298 1.28 -27.21 5.85
C PRO A 298 1.97 -28.14 6.87
N PRO A 299 1.57 -29.42 6.95
CA PRO A 299 2.25 -30.39 7.80
C PRO A 299 3.76 -30.43 7.53
N GLY A 300 4.56 -30.42 8.61
CA GLY A 300 6.02 -30.42 8.51
C GLY A 300 6.66 -29.03 8.37
N LEU A 301 5.87 -27.96 8.27
CA LEU A 301 6.35 -26.58 8.37
C LEU A 301 6.10 -26.02 9.76
N GLY A 302 7.11 -25.37 10.33
CA GLY A 302 7.06 -24.70 11.63
C GLY A 302 7.76 -23.35 11.57
N VAL A 303 7.43 -22.47 12.50
CA VAL A 303 8.13 -21.20 12.65
C VAL A 303 9.48 -21.49 13.29
N VAL A 304 10.56 -21.13 12.60
CA VAL A 304 11.89 -21.16 13.19
C VAL A 304 12.01 -19.95 14.10
N GLU A 305 11.90 -20.17 15.43
CA GLU A 305 12.24 -19.13 16.39
C GLU A 305 13.74 -18.81 16.22
N ARG A 306 14.06 -17.67 15.60
CA ARG A 306 15.43 -17.15 15.66
C ARG A 306 15.68 -16.79 17.12
N SER A 307 16.37 -17.67 17.85
CA SER A 307 16.83 -17.38 19.20
C SER A 307 17.60 -16.06 19.17
N SER A 308 17.11 -15.05 19.85
CA SER A 308 17.80 -13.79 20.08
C SER A 308 18.92 -14.01 21.11
N SER A 309 19.90 -14.83 20.76
CA SER A 309 21.14 -14.95 21.52
C SER A 309 22.12 -13.91 20.97
N PRO A 310 22.52 -12.88 21.74
CA PRO A 310 23.63 -12.04 21.32
C PRO A 310 24.90 -12.90 21.25
N PRO A 311 25.86 -12.62 20.35
CA PRO A 311 27.16 -13.28 20.41
C PRO A 311 27.83 -12.84 21.71
N CYS A 312 27.90 -13.75 22.69
CA CYS A 312 28.81 -13.63 23.82
C CYS A 312 30.22 -13.47 23.24
N ARG A 313 30.76 -12.25 23.35
CA ARG A 313 32.18 -12.01 23.17
C ARG A 313 32.90 -12.78 24.27
N GLU A 314 33.61 -13.84 23.88
CA GLU A 314 34.71 -14.37 24.68
C GLU A 314 35.78 -13.28 24.79
N VAL A 315 35.83 -12.65 25.96
CA VAL A 315 36.96 -11.81 26.36
C VAL A 315 38.06 -12.76 26.80
N VAL A 316 38.95 -13.11 25.87
CA VAL A 316 40.23 -13.74 26.22
C VAL A 316 41.10 -12.67 26.87
N THR A 317 41.13 -12.66 28.20
CA THR A 317 42.10 -11.93 28.99
C THR A 317 43.33 -12.81 29.17
N GLY A 318 44.27 -12.70 28.24
CA GLY A 318 45.63 -13.20 28.39
C GLY A 318 46.56 -12.02 28.66
N GLY A 319 46.88 -11.80 29.92
CA GLY A 319 47.78 -10.75 30.35
C GLY A 319 49.26 -11.09 30.18
N GLN A 320 50.04 -10.00 30.21
CA GLN A 320 51.44 -9.88 30.64
C GLN A 320 52.55 -10.28 29.66
N GLY A 321 53.39 -9.27 29.39
CA GLY A 321 54.65 -9.38 28.65
C GLY A 321 55.25 -8.01 28.39
N ALA A 322 55.61 -7.29 29.46
CA ALA A 322 56.51 -6.15 29.36
C ALA A 322 57.90 -6.61 28.89
N LEU A 323 58.59 -5.84 28.04
CA LEU A 323 60.03 -5.50 28.16
C LEU A 323 60.53 -4.62 26.98
N ARG A 324 60.99 -3.43 27.38
CA ARG A 324 62.11 -2.59 26.89
C ARG A 324 62.13 -1.98 25.47
N PRO A 325 62.53 -0.69 25.37
CA PRO A 325 63.03 -0.10 24.13
C PRO A 325 64.55 -0.31 24.02
N GLU A 326 65.03 -0.81 22.88
CA GLU A 326 66.45 -0.68 22.52
C GLU A 326 66.64 0.54 21.62
N ARG A 327 67.59 1.38 22.04
CA ARG A 327 68.21 2.43 21.23
C ARG A 327 69.36 1.82 20.42
N GLN A 328 69.43 2.28 19.18
CA GLN A 328 70.62 2.58 18.37
C GLN A 328 71.48 1.43 17.83
N GLY A 329 71.48 1.39 16.50
CA GLY A 329 72.55 0.97 15.59
C GLY A 329 72.24 1.58 14.24
#